data_AF-A0A358XRA8-F1
#
_entry.id   AF-A0A358XRA8-F1
#
_cell.length_a   1.000
_cell.length_b   1.000
_cell.length_c   1.000
_cell.angle_alpha   90.00
_cell.angle_beta   90.00
_cell.angle_gamma   90.00
#
_symmetry.space_group_name_H-M   'P 1'
#
loop_
_entity.id
_entity.type
_entity.pdbx_description
1 polymer ?
#
loop_
_entity_poly.entity_id
_entity_poly.type
_entity_poly.pdbx_seq_one_letter_code
_entity_poly.pdbx_strand_id
1 'polypeptide(L)'
;MQRFANELRALTQYFLFWLIICFIDRLIFVIAFFEKIGFSNFTEIFRIYYHGLNLDFSAVSYICALPFLVYCLLSFFPKLKPKRLILDIYTIIVLVLFFVTSFINVNIYREWGDKISKRAIDAFFASPSGAVASAESTPVFLPIVGMLIGIFCGYFLYRWMFKKVSFFNIKSPVGNFFKLAIGVFVLFTFIRGGYGRATLNPSKAYYSEETFYNHAAVNTQWSFLRDFFAESTKLKYPYNYYADQKDIQDKLRPAFQSQPDSAV
;
A
#
# COMPACT_ATOMS: atom_id res chain seq x y z
N MET A 1 13.59 26.70 -21.83
CA MET A 1 12.62 26.79 -20.72
C MET A 1 11.33 25.99 -20.98
N GLN A 2 10.62 26.20 -22.08
CA GLN A 2 9.31 25.57 -22.32
C GLN A 2 9.30 24.02 -22.34
N ARG A 3 10.35 23.37 -22.86
CA ARG A 3 10.48 21.89 -22.82
C ARG A 3 10.61 21.35 -21.39
N PHE A 4 11.42 22.00 -20.56
CA PHE A 4 11.61 21.63 -19.16
C PHE A 4 10.32 21.78 -18.35
N ALA A 5 9.59 22.89 -18.55
CA ALA A 5 8.29 23.10 -17.90
C ALA A 5 7.27 22.02 -18.27
N ASN A 6 7.23 21.59 -19.53
CA ASN A 6 6.34 20.51 -19.98
C ASN A 6 6.71 19.14 -19.37
N GLU A 7 8.00 18.82 -19.25
CA GLU A 7 8.45 17.58 -18.59
C GLU A 7 8.13 17.58 -17.10
N LEU A 8 8.44 18.67 -16.40
CA LEU A 8 8.11 18.81 -14.97
C LEU A 8 6.60 18.70 -14.75
N ARG A 9 5.79 19.32 -15.61
CA ARG A 9 4.34 19.20 -15.57
C ARG A 9 3.89 17.75 -15.75
N ALA A 10 4.45 17.01 -16.71
CA ALA A 10 4.10 15.62 -16.95
C ALA A 10 4.39 14.73 -15.73
N LEU A 11 5.59 14.87 -15.14
CA LEU A 11 6.01 14.13 -13.95
C LEU A 11 5.14 14.48 -12.73
N THR A 12 4.89 15.77 -12.51
CA THR A 12 4.04 16.25 -11.41
C THR A 12 2.61 15.75 -11.56
N GLN A 13 2.04 15.77 -12.78
CA GLN A 13 0.71 15.23 -13.04
C GLN A 13 0.64 13.73 -12.78
N TYR A 14 1.71 12.98 -13.04
CA TYR A 14 1.74 11.53 -12.80
C TYR A 14 1.81 11.20 -11.31
N PHE A 15 2.62 11.96 -10.58
CA PHE A 15 2.66 11.91 -9.12
C PHE A 15 1.28 12.25 -8.51
N LEU A 16 0.67 13.35 -8.94
CA LEU A 16 -0.65 13.78 -8.45
C LEU A 16 -1.75 12.78 -8.80
N PHE A 17 -1.70 12.16 -9.97
CA PHE A 17 -2.64 11.10 -10.35
C PHE A 17 -2.61 9.96 -9.31
N TRP A 18 -1.44 9.43 -9.00
CA TRP A 18 -1.31 8.35 -8.02
C TRP A 18 -1.64 8.79 -6.59
N LEU A 19 -1.37 10.05 -6.23
CA LEU A 19 -1.77 10.61 -4.94
C LEU A 19 -3.30 10.66 -4.82
N ILE A 20 -4.01 11.06 -5.89
CA ILE A 20 -5.47 11.01 -5.95
C ILE A 20 -5.96 9.56 -5.79
N ILE A 21 -5.33 8.58 -6.44
CA ILE A 21 -5.68 7.17 -6.27
C ILE A 21 -5.50 6.71 -4.81
N CYS A 22 -4.41 7.11 -4.13
CA CYS A 22 -4.23 6.82 -2.69
C CYS A 22 -5.33 7.46 -1.83
N PHE A 23 -5.77 8.67 -2.16
CA PHE A 23 -6.85 9.32 -1.45
C PHE A 23 -8.19 8.63 -1.69
N ILE A 24 -8.47 8.19 -2.92
CA ILE A 24 -9.67 7.41 -3.25
C ILE A 24 -9.68 6.08 -2.48
N ASP A 25 -8.55 5.38 -2.38
CA ASP A 25 -8.43 4.16 -1.58
C ASP A 25 -8.74 4.39 -0.10
N ARG A 26 -8.14 5.43 0.49
CA ARG A 26 -8.44 5.81 1.87
C ARG A 26 -9.91 6.20 2.04
N LEU A 27 -10.50 6.89 1.07
CA LEU A 27 -11.91 7.23 1.08
C LEU A 27 -12.78 5.98 1.06
N ILE A 28 -12.49 5.02 0.20
CA ILE A 28 -13.19 3.72 0.14
C ILE A 28 -13.12 3.03 1.52
N PHE A 29 -11.93 2.99 2.12
CA PHE A 29 -11.74 2.39 3.45
C PHE A 29 -12.53 3.13 4.55
N VAL A 30 -12.48 4.45 4.57
CA VAL A 30 -13.23 5.28 5.53
C VAL A 30 -14.73 5.13 5.35
N ILE A 31 -15.24 5.10 4.12
CA ILE A 31 -16.67 4.88 3.83
C ILE A 31 -17.09 3.48 4.29
N ALA A 32 -16.29 2.45 3.99
CA ALA A 32 -16.60 1.07 4.33
C ALA A 32 -16.71 0.82 5.85
N PHE A 33 -16.07 1.67 6.66
CA PHE A 33 -16.05 1.58 8.12
C PHE A 33 -16.47 2.89 8.79
N PHE A 34 -17.32 3.69 8.13
CA PHE A 34 -17.73 5.01 8.65
C PHE A 34 -18.45 4.92 10.00
N GLU A 35 -19.11 3.78 10.27
CA GLU A 35 -19.70 3.46 11.58
C GLU A 35 -18.70 3.54 12.74
N LYS A 36 -17.41 3.28 12.50
CA LYS A 36 -16.33 3.38 13.50
C LYS A 36 -15.87 4.81 13.77
N ILE A 37 -16.30 5.78 12.95
CA ILE A 37 -16.03 7.22 13.14
C ILE A 37 -17.28 7.89 13.71
N GLY A 38 -18.42 7.69 13.05
CA GLY A 38 -19.67 8.38 13.35
C GLY A 38 -19.65 9.85 12.94
N PHE A 39 -20.83 10.49 12.96
CA PHE A 39 -20.97 11.89 12.59
C PHE A 39 -20.35 12.86 13.62
N SER A 40 -20.21 12.43 14.87
CA SER A 40 -19.62 13.23 15.96
C SER A 40 -18.12 13.51 15.78
N ASN A 41 -17.41 12.63 15.08
CA ASN A 41 -15.95 12.66 14.96
C ASN A 41 -15.48 12.96 13.53
N PHE A 42 -16.22 13.79 12.80
CA PHE A 42 -15.90 14.09 11.39
C PHE A 42 -14.51 14.72 11.21
N THR A 43 -14.00 15.43 12.23
CA THR A 43 -12.64 15.97 12.26
C THR A 43 -11.55 14.90 12.17
N GLU A 44 -11.83 13.67 12.63
CA GLU A 44 -10.90 12.54 12.54
C GLU A 44 -10.65 12.13 11.10
N ILE A 45 -11.60 12.35 10.17
CA ILE A 45 -11.36 12.11 8.75
C ILE A 45 -10.19 12.96 8.27
N PHE A 46 -10.16 14.26 8.58
CA PHE A 46 -9.04 15.12 8.19
C PHE A 46 -7.71 14.68 8.81
N ARG A 47 -7.72 14.24 10.08
CA ARG A 47 -6.54 13.71 10.77
C ARG A 47 -6.03 12.42 10.12
N ILE A 48 -6.93 11.50 9.78
CA ILE A 48 -6.64 10.26 9.03
C ILE A 48 -5.86 10.58 7.74
N TYR A 49 -6.31 11.55 6.94
CA TYR A 49 -5.57 11.96 5.74
C TYR A 49 -4.25 12.66 6.05
N TYR A 50 -4.24 13.58 7.01
CA TYR A 50 -3.06 14.35 7.35
C TYR A 50 -1.91 13.46 7.84
N HIS A 51 -2.19 12.55 8.77
CA HIS A 51 -1.18 11.64 9.31
C HIS A 51 -0.75 10.56 8.30
N GLY A 52 -1.63 10.20 7.35
CA GLY A 52 -1.35 9.25 6.28
C GLY A 52 -0.48 9.79 5.13
N LEU A 53 -0.39 11.12 4.95
CA LEU A 53 0.26 11.75 3.79
C LEU A 53 1.69 11.30 3.53
N ASN A 54 2.51 11.12 4.58
CA ASN A 54 3.90 10.68 4.41
C ASN A 54 3.99 9.30 3.75
N LEU A 55 3.08 8.39 4.14
CA LEU A 55 3.02 7.05 3.56
C LEU A 55 2.50 7.10 2.12
N ASP A 56 1.55 8.00 1.82
CA ASP A 56 1.07 8.19 0.45
C ASP A 56 2.17 8.72 -0.46
N PHE A 57 2.91 9.76 -0.03
CA PHE A 57 4.03 10.28 -0.81
C PHE A 57 5.09 9.22 -1.08
N SER A 58 5.38 8.37 -0.10
CA SER A 58 6.30 7.24 -0.27
C SER A 58 5.75 6.21 -1.26
N ALA A 59 4.48 5.80 -1.13
CA ALA A 59 3.82 4.85 -2.03
C ALA A 59 3.84 5.34 -3.49
N VAL A 60 3.42 6.59 -3.69
CA VAL A 60 3.42 7.24 -5.00
C VAL A 60 4.84 7.33 -5.57
N SER A 61 5.84 7.61 -4.73
CA SER A 61 7.22 7.69 -5.16
C SER A 61 7.79 6.34 -5.59
N TYR A 62 7.45 5.26 -4.89
CA TYR A 62 7.80 3.89 -5.34
C TYR A 62 7.20 3.57 -6.71
N ILE A 63 5.92 3.91 -6.93
CA ILE A 63 5.25 3.71 -8.22
C ILE A 63 5.90 4.58 -9.31
N CYS A 64 6.19 5.85 -9.01
CA CYS A 64 6.77 6.78 -9.99
C CYS A 64 8.24 6.50 -10.30
N ALA A 65 8.98 5.83 -9.41
CA ALA A 65 10.41 5.60 -9.56
C ALA A 65 10.75 4.80 -10.83
N LEU A 66 10.02 3.71 -11.11
CA LEU A 66 10.31 2.87 -12.27
C LEU A 66 10.08 3.61 -13.60
N PRO A 67 8.90 4.23 -13.87
CA PRO A 67 8.69 5.04 -15.07
C PRO A 67 9.69 6.19 -15.19
N PHE A 68 10.02 6.86 -14.08
CA PHE A 68 10.96 7.97 -14.07
C PHE A 68 12.38 7.54 -14.47
N LEU A 69 12.88 6.43 -13.90
CA LEU A 69 14.19 5.88 -14.23
C LEU A 69 14.25 5.44 -15.69
N VAL A 70 13.25 4.69 -16.16
CA VAL A 70 13.16 4.29 -17.59
C VAL A 70 13.16 5.50 -18.50
N TYR A 71 12.36 6.53 -18.18
CA TYR A 71 12.31 7.76 -18.95
C TYR A 71 13.64 8.52 -18.97
N CYS A 72 14.34 8.62 -17.83
CA CYS A 72 15.65 9.24 -17.74
C CYS A 72 16.73 8.45 -18.51
N LEU A 73 16.73 7.12 -18.42
CA LEU A 73 17.67 6.28 -19.16
C LEU A 73 17.47 6.40 -20.67
N LEU A 74 16.22 6.34 -21.15
CA LEU A 74 15.91 6.55 -22.57
C LEU A 74 16.26 7.95 -23.05
N SER A 75 16.36 8.93 -22.14
CA SER A 75 16.77 10.28 -22.49
C SER A 75 18.20 10.33 -23.05
N PHE A 76 19.08 9.40 -22.65
CA PHE A 76 20.44 9.25 -23.17
C PHE A 76 20.51 8.55 -24.54
N PHE A 77 19.41 7.93 -25.00
CA PHE A 77 19.32 7.22 -26.27
C PHE A 77 18.28 7.89 -27.19
N PRO A 78 18.56 9.08 -27.75
CA PRO A 78 17.56 9.90 -28.45
C PRO A 78 16.97 9.28 -29.73
N LYS A 79 17.59 8.21 -30.24
CA LYS A 79 17.05 7.42 -31.37
C LYS A 79 15.86 6.54 -30.94
N LEU A 80 15.78 6.17 -29.67
CA LEU A 80 14.66 5.43 -29.10
C LEU A 80 13.56 6.41 -28.71
N LYS A 81 12.42 6.32 -29.38
CA LYS A 81 11.21 7.08 -29.02
C LYS A 81 10.28 6.14 -28.25
N PRO A 82 10.27 6.16 -26.90
CA PRO A 82 9.36 5.31 -26.15
C PRO A 82 7.92 5.58 -26.56
N LYS A 83 7.21 4.50 -26.89
CA LYS A 83 5.77 4.59 -27.13
C LYS A 83 5.09 4.85 -25.79
N ARG A 84 4.13 5.79 -25.77
CA ARG A 84 3.22 6.03 -24.64
C ARG A 84 2.57 4.73 -24.14
N LEU A 85 2.39 3.76 -25.02
CA LEU A 85 1.87 2.43 -24.72
C LEU A 85 2.58 1.75 -23.53
N ILE A 86 3.90 1.92 -23.36
CA ILE A 86 4.63 1.28 -22.25
C ILE A 86 4.17 1.85 -20.90
N LEU A 87 4.05 3.18 -20.81
CA LEU A 87 3.53 3.85 -19.61
C LEU A 87 2.05 3.51 -19.38
N ASP A 88 1.25 3.43 -20.44
CA ASP A 88 -0.16 3.06 -20.37
C ASP A 88 -0.32 1.62 -19.81
N ILE A 89 0.48 0.66 -20.30
CA ILE A 89 0.50 -0.74 -19.81
C ILE A 89 0.95 -0.80 -18.35
N TYR A 90 2.05 -0.14 -18.01
CA TYR A 90 2.52 -0.08 -16.63
C TYR A 90 1.44 0.47 -15.69
N THR A 91 0.84 1.59 -16.08
CA THR A 91 -0.16 2.28 -15.26
C THR A 91 -1.40 1.42 -15.04
N ILE A 92 -1.92 0.75 -16.08
CA ILE A 92 -3.10 -0.12 -15.91
C ILE A 92 -2.78 -1.34 -15.04
N ILE A 93 -1.61 -1.97 -15.19
CA ILE A 93 -1.20 -3.10 -14.35
C ILE A 93 -1.14 -2.69 -12.88
N VAL A 94 -0.43 -1.59 -12.57
CA VAL A 94 -0.32 -1.11 -11.19
C VAL A 94 -1.69 -0.70 -10.65
N LEU A 95 -2.55 -0.09 -11.47
CA LEU A 95 -3.89 0.34 -11.05
C LEU A 95 -4.78 -0.86 -10.69
N VAL A 96 -4.72 -1.92 -11.48
CA VAL A 96 -5.42 -3.18 -11.20
C VAL A 96 -4.93 -3.79 -9.89
N LEU A 97 -3.60 -3.94 -9.71
CA LEU A 97 -3.03 -4.47 -8.48
C LEU A 97 -3.39 -3.62 -7.24
N PHE A 98 -3.41 -2.31 -7.41
CA PHE A 98 -3.78 -1.36 -6.37
C PHE A 98 -5.21 -1.63 -5.89
N PHE A 99 -6.20 -1.59 -6.78
CA PHE A 99 -7.60 -1.78 -6.41
C PHE A 99 -7.92 -3.21 -5.96
N VAL A 100 -7.29 -4.23 -6.54
CA VAL A 100 -7.41 -5.61 -6.05
C VAL A 100 -7.00 -5.69 -4.58
N THR A 101 -5.82 -5.15 -4.25
CA THR A 101 -5.31 -5.14 -2.87
C THR A 101 -6.21 -4.32 -1.93
N SER A 102 -6.72 -3.18 -2.40
CA SER A 102 -7.64 -2.31 -1.65
C SER A 102 -8.92 -3.02 -1.24
N PHE A 103 -9.58 -3.69 -2.19
CA PHE A 103 -10.85 -4.37 -1.91
C PHE A 103 -10.65 -5.67 -1.13
N ILE A 104 -9.56 -6.41 -1.35
CA ILE A 104 -9.19 -7.54 -0.48
C ILE A 104 -8.95 -7.04 0.95
N ASN A 105 -8.23 -5.92 1.11
CA ASN A 105 -7.98 -5.32 2.42
C ASN A 105 -9.26 -4.94 3.16
N VAL A 106 -10.26 -4.37 2.48
CA VAL A 106 -11.56 -4.05 3.12
C VAL A 106 -12.23 -5.31 3.67
N ASN A 107 -12.22 -6.42 2.92
CA ASN A 107 -12.80 -7.68 3.38
C ASN A 107 -12.01 -8.28 4.55
N ILE A 108 -10.69 -8.33 4.45
CA ILE A 108 -9.82 -8.82 5.54
C ILE A 108 -10.02 -7.98 6.80
N TYR A 109 -10.07 -6.66 6.67
CA TYR A 109 -10.25 -5.77 7.82
C TYR A 109 -11.59 -5.97 8.53
N ARG A 110 -12.62 -6.35 7.79
CA ARG A 110 -13.94 -6.66 8.37
C ARG A 110 -13.88 -7.90 9.25
N GLU A 111 -13.24 -8.96 8.78
CA GLU A 111 -13.17 -10.23 9.50
C GLU A 111 -12.10 -10.23 10.60
N TRP A 112 -10.95 -9.59 10.36
CA TRP A 112 -9.77 -9.71 11.22
C TRP A 112 -9.50 -8.46 12.04
N GLY A 113 -10.13 -7.32 11.72
CA GLY A 113 -9.86 -6.04 12.38
C GLY A 113 -8.47 -5.44 12.07
N ASP A 114 -7.71 -6.06 11.16
CA ASP A 114 -6.37 -5.66 10.77
C ASP A 114 -6.22 -5.59 9.24
N LYS A 115 -5.25 -4.82 8.77
CA LYS A 115 -4.99 -4.65 7.34
C LYS A 115 -4.39 -5.90 6.72
N ILE A 116 -4.53 -5.99 5.39
CA ILE A 116 -3.88 -7.04 4.61
C ILE A 116 -2.37 -7.07 4.89
N SER A 117 -1.88 -8.28 5.16
CA SER A 117 -0.49 -8.58 5.49
C SER A 117 -0.06 -9.84 4.74
N LYS A 118 1.25 -10.13 4.73
CA LYS A 118 1.79 -11.37 4.19
C LYS A 118 1.14 -12.59 4.85
N ARG A 119 0.86 -12.53 6.15
CA ARG A 119 0.14 -13.57 6.89
C ARG A 119 -1.22 -13.90 6.28
N ALA A 120 -1.94 -12.90 5.77
CA ALA A 120 -3.23 -13.14 5.14
C ALA A 120 -3.10 -13.95 3.84
N ILE A 121 -2.05 -13.68 3.07
CA ILE A 121 -1.71 -14.46 1.88
C ILE A 121 -1.29 -15.89 2.26
N ASP A 122 -0.41 -16.04 3.25
CA ASP A 122 0.09 -17.34 3.71
C ASP A 122 -1.07 -18.21 4.24
N ALA A 123 -2.01 -17.61 4.97
CA ALA A 123 -3.22 -18.28 5.45
C ALA A 123 -4.11 -18.76 4.30
N PHE A 124 -4.29 -17.93 3.25
CA PHE A 124 -5.04 -18.31 2.06
C PHE A 124 -4.39 -19.50 1.33
N PHE A 125 -3.06 -19.50 1.17
CA PHE A 125 -2.36 -20.62 0.54
C PHE A 125 -2.34 -21.89 1.39
N ALA A 126 -2.34 -21.76 2.72
CA ALA A 126 -2.41 -22.90 3.63
C ALA A 126 -3.78 -23.59 3.61
N SER A 127 -4.87 -22.81 3.51
CA SER A 127 -6.23 -23.34 3.41
C SER A 127 -7.13 -22.41 2.58
N PRO A 128 -7.17 -22.59 1.25
CA PRO A 128 -8.05 -21.80 0.39
C PRO A 128 -9.53 -21.98 0.74
N SER A 129 -9.94 -23.22 1.05
CA SER A 129 -11.32 -23.52 1.45
C SER A 129 -11.71 -22.86 2.77
N GLY A 130 -10.81 -22.86 3.77
CA GLY A 130 -11.04 -22.17 5.03
C GLY A 130 -11.11 -20.65 4.87
N ALA A 131 -10.28 -20.08 4.01
CA ALA A 131 -10.30 -18.65 3.73
C ALA A 131 -11.57 -18.22 2.97
N VAL A 132 -12.05 -19.03 2.01
CA VAL A 132 -13.32 -18.78 1.32
C VAL A 132 -14.50 -18.94 2.28
N ALA A 133 -14.52 -19.97 3.13
CA ALA A 133 -15.56 -20.16 4.14
C ALA A 133 -15.62 -18.99 5.13
N SER A 134 -14.47 -18.42 5.52
CA SER A 134 -14.42 -17.21 6.35
C SER A 134 -14.96 -15.96 5.63
N ALA A 135 -15.01 -15.96 4.30
CA ALA A 135 -15.50 -14.86 3.49
C ALA A 135 -16.98 -15.03 3.08
N GLU A 136 -17.58 -16.21 3.28
CA GLU A 136 -18.98 -16.50 2.90
C GLU A 136 -20.00 -15.60 3.61
N SER A 137 -19.67 -15.09 4.80
CA SER A 137 -20.48 -14.13 5.56
C SER A 137 -20.49 -12.71 4.97
N THR A 138 -19.53 -12.38 4.09
CA THR A 138 -19.38 -11.05 3.52
C THR A 138 -19.90 -11.02 2.07
N PRO A 139 -20.82 -10.08 1.70
CA PRO A 139 -21.33 -9.99 0.33
C PRO A 139 -20.22 -9.71 -0.69
N VAL A 140 -19.67 -10.74 -1.32
CA VAL A 140 -18.51 -10.65 -2.23
C VAL A 140 -18.80 -9.83 -3.50
N PHE A 141 -20.07 -9.74 -3.90
CA PHE A 141 -20.50 -9.02 -5.10
C PHE A 141 -20.19 -7.52 -5.04
N LEU A 142 -20.46 -6.85 -3.91
CA LEU A 142 -20.30 -5.40 -3.79
C LEU A 142 -18.82 -4.96 -3.86
N PRO A 143 -17.87 -5.63 -3.18
CA PRO A 143 -16.43 -5.40 -3.37
C PRO A 143 -15.95 -5.61 -4.81
N ILE A 144 -16.43 -6.65 -5.51
CA ILE A 144 -16.04 -6.89 -6.91
C ILE A 144 -16.52 -5.74 -7.80
N VAL A 145 -17.78 -5.33 -7.68
CA VAL A 145 -18.33 -4.21 -8.45
C VAL A 145 -17.58 -2.91 -8.13
N GLY A 146 -17.34 -2.63 -6.84
CA GLY A 146 -16.56 -1.47 -6.42
C GLY A 146 -15.13 -1.47 -6.99
N MET A 147 -14.49 -2.63 -7.03
CA MET A 147 -13.15 -2.81 -7.62
C MET A 147 -13.16 -2.49 -9.12
N LEU A 148 -14.12 -3.03 -9.87
CA LEU A 148 -14.24 -2.78 -11.31
C LEU A 148 -14.52 -1.29 -11.60
N ILE A 149 -15.40 -0.66 -10.81
CA ILE A 149 -15.69 0.79 -10.90
C ILE A 149 -14.43 1.60 -10.59
N GLY A 150 -13.69 1.25 -9.53
CA GLY A 150 -12.44 1.92 -9.15
C GLY A 150 -11.39 1.88 -10.27
N ILE A 151 -11.18 0.70 -10.86
CA ILE A 151 -10.26 0.51 -12.00
C ILE A 151 -10.72 1.33 -13.20
N PHE A 152 -12.02 1.26 -13.55
CA PHE A 152 -12.58 1.99 -14.68
C PHE A 152 -12.45 3.51 -14.50
N CYS A 153 -12.88 4.04 -13.36
CA CYS A 153 -12.79 5.46 -13.04
C CYS A 153 -11.33 5.94 -12.95
N GLY A 154 -10.45 5.15 -12.34
CA GLY A 154 -9.01 5.46 -12.27
C GLY A 154 -8.36 5.49 -13.65
N TYR A 155 -8.70 4.55 -14.54
CA TYR A 155 -8.21 4.55 -15.91
C TYR A 155 -8.74 5.75 -16.70
N PHE A 156 -10.02 6.08 -16.56
CA PHE A 156 -10.60 7.26 -17.20
C PHE A 156 -9.94 8.55 -16.70
N LEU A 157 -9.72 8.68 -15.38
CA LEU A 157 -9.00 9.80 -14.77
C LEU A 157 -7.58 9.92 -15.35
N TYR A 158 -6.85 8.81 -15.46
CA TYR A 158 -5.54 8.78 -16.09
C TYR A 158 -5.59 9.29 -17.54
N ARG A 159 -6.50 8.76 -18.37
CA ARG A 159 -6.65 9.19 -19.77
C ARG A 159 -7.00 10.67 -19.89
N TRP A 160 -7.84 11.18 -18.99
CA TRP A 160 -8.23 12.59 -18.93
C TRP A 160 -7.06 13.50 -18.54
N MET A 161 -6.35 13.20 -17.44
CA MET A 161 -5.19 13.98 -16.96
C MET A 161 -4.05 14.00 -17.98
N PHE A 162 -3.85 12.90 -18.72
CA PHE A 162 -2.77 12.72 -19.68
C PHE A 162 -3.16 12.96 -21.14
N LYS A 163 -4.35 13.51 -21.43
CA LYS A 163 -4.79 13.78 -22.81
C LYS A 163 -3.87 14.79 -23.53
N LYS A 164 -3.41 15.82 -22.82
CA LYS A 164 -2.60 16.94 -23.36
C LYS A 164 -1.11 16.85 -23.01
N VAL A 165 -0.70 15.75 -22.38
CA VAL A 165 0.68 15.59 -21.89
C VAL A 165 1.55 15.05 -23.01
N SER A 166 2.65 15.74 -23.28
CA SER A 166 3.68 15.32 -24.23
C SER A 166 5.00 15.18 -23.49
N PHE A 167 5.61 14.00 -23.63
CA PHE A 167 6.94 13.74 -23.11
C PHE A 167 7.95 14.26 -24.12
N PHE A 168 8.69 15.28 -23.75
CA PHE A 168 9.85 15.73 -24.52
C PHE A 168 11.09 15.01 -24.03
N ASN A 169 12.16 15.06 -24.81
CA ASN A 169 13.47 14.61 -24.34
C ASN A 169 14.39 15.84 -24.32
N ILE A 170 14.99 16.13 -23.17
CA ILE A 170 16.05 17.13 -23.07
C ILE A 170 17.24 16.60 -23.87
N LYS A 171 17.64 17.36 -24.90
CA LYS A 171 18.73 16.97 -25.81
C LYS A 171 20.14 17.19 -25.23
N SER A 172 20.25 17.86 -24.08
CA SER A 172 21.53 18.16 -23.43
C SER A 172 21.88 17.08 -22.40
N PRO A 173 23.08 16.45 -22.49
CA PRO A 173 23.56 15.49 -21.48
C PRO A 173 23.58 16.08 -20.06
N VAL A 174 24.00 17.34 -19.93
CA VAL A 174 24.02 18.05 -18.63
C VAL A 174 22.61 18.24 -18.09
N GLY A 175 21.65 18.62 -18.95
CA GLY A 175 20.25 18.76 -18.55
C GLY A 175 19.61 17.43 -18.12
N ASN A 176 19.98 16.33 -18.78
CA ASN A 176 19.54 14.99 -18.39
C ASN A 176 20.15 14.53 -17.05
N PHE A 177 21.41 14.87 -16.80
CA PHE A 177 22.06 14.60 -15.50
C PHE A 177 21.34 15.31 -14.36
N PHE A 178 21.10 16.64 -14.46
CA PHE A 178 20.39 17.38 -13.42
C PHE A 178 18.95 16.89 -13.24
N LYS A 179 18.24 16.56 -14.32
CA LYS A 179 16.90 15.95 -14.26
C LYS A 179 16.92 14.65 -13.45
N LEU A 180 17.86 13.76 -13.76
CA LEU A 180 18.03 12.50 -13.03
C LEU A 180 18.37 12.75 -11.56
N ALA A 181 19.37 13.59 -11.28
CA ALA A 181 19.82 13.89 -9.93
C ALA A 181 18.70 14.47 -9.05
N ILE A 182 17.99 15.48 -9.56
CA ILE A 182 16.88 16.13 -8.83
C ILE A 182 15.72 15.15 -8.64
N GLY A 183 15.32 14.42 -9.68
CA GLY A 183 14.20 13.49 -9.58
C GLY A 183 14.49 12.32 -8.64
N VAL A 184 15.71 11.74 -8.69
CA VAL A 184 16.14 10.72 -7.72
C VAL A 184 16.14 11.29 -6.31
N PHE A 185 16.67 12.50 -6.10
CA PHE A 185 16.68 13.14 -4.79
C PHE A 185 15.28 13.32 -4.21
N VAL A 186 14.32 13.83 -5.01
CA VAL A 186 12.93 14.04 -4.59
C VAL A 186 12.24 12.71 -4.28
N LEU A 187 12.32 11.73 -5.20
CA LEU A 187 11.70 10.42 -5.01
C LEU A 187 12.29 9.70 -3.80
N PHE A 188 13.61 9.74 -3.63
CA PHE A 188 14.30 9.14 -2.48
C PHE A 188 13.87 9.80 -1.16
N THR A 189 13.72 11.13 -1.15
CA THR A 189 13.26 11.86 0.05
C THR A 189 11.90 11.37 0.52
N PHE A 190 10.94 11.23 -0.41
CA PHE A 190 9.61 10.73 -0.10
C PHE A 190 9.59 9.24 0.25
N ILE A 191 10.35 8.42 -0.48
CA ILE A 191 10.50 6.98 -0.18
C ILE A 191 10.99 6.79 1.27
N ARG A 192 12.06 7.51 1.66
CA ARG A 192 12.64 7.44 3.00
C ARG A 192 11.72 8.04 4.08
N GLY A 193 10.84 8.97 3.71
CA GLY A 193 10.00 9.70 4.66
C GLY A 193 10.71 10.85 5.37
N GLY A 194 11.71 11.47 4.71
CA GLY A 194 12.55 12.53 5.24
C GLY A 194 13.92 12.06 5.76
N TYR A 195 14.66 12.97 6.41
CA TYR A 195 16.06 12.75 6.82
C TYR A 195 16.26 12.49 8.33
N GLY A 196 15.21 12.03 9.02
CA GLY A 196 15.25 11.68 10.44
C GLY A 196 16.04 10.41 10.75
N ARG A 197 16.07 10.04 12.05
CA ARG A 197 16.85 8.90 12.57
C ARG A 197 16.45 7.54 11.97
N ALA A 198 15.16 7.33 11.73
CA ALA A 198 14.63 6.09 11.18
C ALA A 198 14.07 6.29 9.77
N THR A 199 14.09 5.23 8.98
CA THR A 199 13.34 5.14 7.72
C THR A 199 11.84 5.10 7.99
N LEU A 200 11.04 5.45 7.00
CA LEU A 200 9.59 5.43 7.09
C LEU A 200 9.05 4.06 7.54
N ASN A 201 8.07 4.07 8.44
CA ASN A 201 7.37 2.92 9.01
C ASN A 201 5.86 3.26 9.19
N PRO A 202 4.95 2.29 9.37
CA PRO A 202 3.52 2.56 9.58
C PRO A 202 3.26 3.47 10.75
N SER A 203 4.02 3.28 11.83
CA SER A 203 3.85 4.04 13.07
C SER A 203 4.03 5.54 12.88
N LYS A 204 4.63 5.98 11.77
CA LYS A 204 4.68 7.40 11.39
C LYS A 204 3.28 8.01 11.18
N ALA A 205 2.30 7.20 10.80
CA ALA A 205 0.91 7.59 10.63
C ALA A 205 0.03 7.31 11.86
N TYR A 206 0.57 6.74 12.93
CA TYR A 206 -0.18 6.50 14.16
C TYR A 206 -0.22 7.77 15.01
N TYR A 207 -1.42 8.15 15.44
CA TYR A 207 -1.65 9.41 16.16
C TYR A 207 -2.77 9.33 17.22
N SER A 208 -3.58 8.27 17.20
CA SER A 208 -4.70 8.09 18.14
C SER A 208 -4.47 6.87 19.03
N GLU A 209 -5.12 6.82 20.19
CA GLU A 209 -5.24 5.59 20.99
C GLU A 209 -6.22 4.60 20.33
N GLU A 210 -7.18 5.13 19.56
CA GLU A 210 -8.12 4.33 18.77
C GLU A 210 -7.41 3.69 17.58
N THR A 211 -7.25 2.36 17.66
CA THR A 211 -6.51 1.56 16.67
C THR A 211 -7.07 1.72 15.25
N PHE A 212 -8.38 1.88 15.12
CA PHE A 212 -9.01 2.07 13.81
C PHE A 212 -8.51 3.34 13.08
N TYR A 213 -8.35 4.47 13.78
CA TYR A 213 -7.88 5.71 13.14
C TYR A 213 -6.45 5.59 12.64
N ASN A 214 -5.62 4.88 13.40
CA ASN A 214 -4.25 4.55 13.01
C ASN A 214 -4.22 3.65 11.76
N HIS A 215 -5.05 2.60 11.73
CA HIS A 215 -5.18 1.72 10.57
C HIS A 215 -5.70 2.50 9.35
N ALA A 216 -6.71 3.35 9.51
CA ALA A 216 -7.27 4.16 8.43
C ALA A 216 -6.26 5.18 7.85
N ALA A 217 -5.37 5.74 8.69
CA ALA A 217 -4.32 6.65 8.24
C ALA A 217 -3.24 5.94 7.40
N VAL A 218 -2.87 4.71 7.77
CA VAL A 218 -1.83 3.94 7.07
C VAL A 218 -2.22 3.64 5.63
N ASN A 219 -1.33 3.94 4.66
CA ASN A 219 -1.53 3.55 3.27
C ASN A 219 -1.46 2.01 3.12
N THR A 220 -2.53 1.42 2.59
CA THR A 220 -2.71 -0.04 2.48
C THR A 220 -1.61 -0.68 1.62
N GLN A 221 -1.41 -0.14 0.42
CA GLN A 221 -0.44 -0.67 -0.55
C GLN A 221 0.98 -0.59 0.00
N TRP A 222 1.33 0.55 0.59
CA TRP A 222 2.64 0.77 1.19
C TRP A 222 2.91 -0.20 2.32
N SER A 223 1.95 -0.37 3.24
CA SER A 223 2.14 -1.26 4.39
C SER A 223 2.23 -2.72 3.98
N PHE A 224 1.39 -3.13 3.04
CA PHE A 224 1.38 -4.49 2.50
C PHE A 224 2.70 -4.83 1.78
N LEU A 225 3.18 -3.95 0.90
CA LEU A 225 4.47 -4.17 0.21
C LEU A 225 5.63 -4.23 1.21
N ARG A 226 5.66 -3.35 2.21
CA ARG A 226 6.69 -3.40 3.25
C ARG A 226 6.64 -4.74 3.99
N ASP A 227 5.46 -5.19 4.41
CA ASP A 227 5.30 -6.44 5.15
C ASP A 227 5.64 -7.67 4.29
N PHE A 228 5.29 -7.65 3.00
CA PHE A 228 5.58 -8.72 2.06
C PHE A 228 7.09 -8.90 1.81
N PHE A 229 7.82 -7.78 1.68
CA PHE A 229 9.27 -7.78 1.41
C PHE A 229 10.14 -7.70 2.68
N ALA A 230 9.58 -7.35 3.83
CA ALA A 230 10.31 -7.43 5.09
C ALA A 230 10.72 -8.88 5.32
N GLU A 231 12.01 -9.11 5.55
CA GLU A 231 12.48 -10.42 5.96
C GLU A 231 11.73 -10.81 7.23
N SER A 232 11.04 -11.94 7.19
CA SER A 232 10.51 -12.55 8.40
C SER A 232 11.72 -12.90 9.26
N THR A 233 11.98 -12.11 10.28
CA THR A 233 13.01 -12.41 11.29
C THR A 233 12.74 -13.76 12.00
N LYS A 234 11.59 -14.39 11.70
CA LYS A 234 11.14 -15.72 12.08
C LYS A 234 11.67 -16.87 11.21
N LEU A 235 12.85 -16.76 10.61
CA LEU A 235 13.52 -17.93 10.00
C LEU A 235 13.90 -19.00 11.05
N LYS A 236 13.77 -18.70 12.34
CA LYS A 236 13.86 -19.66 13.44
C LYS A 236 12.57 -19.59 14.23
N TYR A 237 11.77 -20.66 14.20
CA TYR A 237 10.66 -20.81 15.14
C TYR A 237 11.23 -20.63 16.55
N PRO A 238 10.73 -19.68 17.36
CA PRO A 238 11.25 -19.46 18.71
C PRO A 238 10.91 -20.64 19.63
N TYR A 239 10.02 -21.53 19.19
CA TYR A 239 9.59 -22.71 19.89
C TYR A 239 10.36 -23.92 19.40
N ASN A 240 10.99 -24.63 20.34
CA ASN A 240 11.41 -26.00 20.11
C ASN A 240 10.16 -26.87 20.18
N TYR A 241 9.85 -27.55 19.08
CA TYR A 241 8.78 -28.55 19.07
C TYR A 241 9.23 -29.78 19.86
N TYR A 242 8.37 -30.28 20.73
CA TYR A 242 8.59 -31.53 21.44
C TYR A 242 8.47 -32.70 20.47
N ALA A 243 9.41 -33.65 20.53
CA ALA A 243 9.41 -34.82 19.66
C ALA A 243 8.40 -35.90 20.10
N ASP A 244 8.08 -35.96 21.40
CA ASP A 244 7.18 -36.96 21.98
C ASP A 244 6.02 -36.29 22.71
N GLN A 245 4.81 -36.81 22.47
CA GLN A 245 3.58 -36.39 23.11
C GLN A 245 3.59 -36.69 24.62
N LYS A 246 4.36 -37.69 25.08
CA LYS A 246 4.53 -37.96 26.52
C LYS A 246 5.28 -36.86 27.25
N ASP A 247 6.35 -36.32 26.65
CA ASP A 247 7.13 -35.21 27.24
C ASP A 247 6.27 -33.94 27.36
N ILE A 248 5.35 -33.72 26.41
CA ILE A 248 4.35 -32.65 26.50
C ILE A 248 3.42 -32.89 27.71
N GLN A 249 2.87 -34.10 27.84
CA GLN A 249 1.93 -34.42 28.92
C GLN A 249 2.58 -34.31 30.29
N ASP A 250 3.79 -34.82 30.47
CA ASP A 250 4.50 -34.77 31.75
C ASP A 250 4.82 -33.32 32.19
N LYS A 251 5.19 -32.46 31.24
CA LYS A 251 5.45 -31.04 31.51
C LYS A 251 4.18 -30.22 31.76
N LEU A 252 3.07 -30.57 31.10
CA LEU A 252 1.78 -29.90 31.30
C LEU A 252 1.03 -30.41 32.53
N ARG A 253 1.28 -31.65 32.97
CA ARG A 253 0.57 -32.30 34.09
C ARG A 253 0.47 -31.42 35.35
N PRO A 254 1.52 -30.71 35.81
CA PRO A 254 1.42 -29.86 37.00
C PRO A 254 0.48 -28.66 36.83
N ALA A 255 0.32 -28.15 35.61
CA ALA A 255 -0.56 -27.01 35.33
C ALA A 255 -2.04 -27.39 35.25
N PHE A 256 -2.34 -28.68 35.05
CA PHE A 256 -3.71 -29.23 34.94
C PHE A 256 -4.08 -30.12 36.13
N GLN A 257 -3.26 -30.20 37.17
CA GLN A 257 -3.68 -30.78 38.43
C GLN A 257 -4.75 -29.87 39.02
N SER A 258 -6.02 -30.28 38.95
CA SER A 258 -7.08 -29.56 39.64
C SER A 258 -6.77 -29.62 41.13
N GLN A 259 -6.47 -28.48 41.74
CA GLN A 259 -6.70 -28.30 43.16
C GLN A 259 -8.20 -28.03 43.28
N PRO A 260 -9.03 -29.02 43.67
CA PRO A 260 -10.40 -28.68 44.04
C PRO A 260 -10.30 -27.64 45.15
N ASP A 261 -10.91 -26.47 44.94
CA ASP A 261 -11.00 -25.45 45.98
C ASP A 261 -11.51 -26.13 47.25
N SER A 262 -10.79 -25.90 48.36
CA SER A 262 -11.17 -26.38 49.68
C SER A 262 -12.36 -25.56 50.19
N ALA A 263 -13.49 -25.63 49.50
CA ALA A 263 -14.78 -25.17 50.00
C ALA A 263 -15.50 -26.38 50.59
N VAL A 264 -15.08 -26.74 51.81
CA VAL A 264 -15.91 -27.42 52.82
C VAL A 264 -16.12 -26.42 53.94
#